data_AF-A0A371QCF5-F1
#
_entry.id   AF-A0A371QCF5-F1
#
_cell.length_a   1.000
_cell.length_b   1.000
_cell.length_c   1.000
_cell.angle_alpha   90.00
_cell.angle_beta   90.00
_cell.angle_gamma   90.00
#
_symmetry.space_group_name_H-M   'P 1'
#
loop_
_entity.id
_entity.type
_entity.pdbx_description
1 polymer ?
#
loop_
_entity_poly.entity_id
_entity_poly.type
_entity_poly.pdbx_seq_one_letter_code
_entity_poly.pdbx_strand_id
1 'polypeptide(L)'
;DEFNAWQNSLDKKEREQAIKDYTRLIQLGRSFSIFVIISQQDAHKASLGLSRDSIGTVIALGKLSKETVSMLFSDEKDDIVRNNPRGVGYMKIDGQDSRHILVPSHNIPPLEKLLREAVQRSDCYFLDEEAVDPDSL
;
A
#
# COMPACT_ATOMS: atom_id res chain seq x y z
N ASP A 1 -8.86 0.68 -0.23
CA ASP A 1 -8.58 0.48 -1.67
C ASP A 1 -8.11 1.76 -2.37
N GLU A 2 -8.44 2.97 -1.88
CA GLU A 2 -7.96 4.21 -2.50
C GLU A 2 -7.52 5.24 -1.43
N PHE A 3 -6.21 5.41 -1.27
CA PHE A 3 -5.62 6.27 -0.25
C PHE A 3 -5.92 7.76 -0.47
N ASN A 4 -6.00 8.20 -1.73
CA ASN A 4 -6.29 9.60 -2.04
C ASN A 4 -7.75 9.96 -1.74
N ALA A 5 -8.69 9.04 -2.01
CA ALA A 5 -10.10 9.24 -1.69
C ALA A 5 -10.32 9.37 -0.18
N TRP A 6 -9.63 8.54 0.63
CA TRP A 6 -9.69 8.64 2.09
C TRP A 6 -9.19 10.00 2.60
N GLN A 7 -8.00 10.43 2.17
CA GLN A 7 -7.46 11.73 2.60
C GLN A 7 -8.35 12.91 2.18
N ASN A 8 -8.93 12.85 0.99
CA ASN A 8 -9.81 13.90 0.48
C ASN A 8 -11.17 13.93 1.18
N SER A 9 -11.56 12.86 1.86
CA SER A 9 -12.79 12.80 2.65
C SER A 9 -12.67 13.49 4.02
N LEU A 10 -11.44 13.76 4.48
CA LEU A 10 -11.15 14.35 5.78
C LEU A 10 -11.07 15.88 5.71
N ASP A 11 -11.48 16.54 6.80
CA ASP A 11 -11.24 17.97 6.97
C ASP A 11 -9.74 18.27 7.06
N LYS A 12 -9.35 19.51 6.75
CA LYS A 12 -7.93 19.89 6.64
C LYS A 12 -7.11 19.48 7.89
N LYS A 13 -7.64 19.74 9.09
CA LYS A 13 -6.96 19.42 10.35
C LYS A 13 -6.85 17.91 10.57
N GLU A 14 -7.91 17.18 10.27
CA GLU A 14 -7.94 15.72 10.40
C GLU A 14 -7.00 15.06 9.41
N ARG A 15 -6.97 15.54 8.16
CA ARG A 15 -6.04 15.07 7.13
C ARG A 15 -4.59 15.26 7.55
N GLU A 16 -4.24 16.45 8.07
CA GLU A 16 -2.88 16.72 8.54
C GLU A 16 -2.46 15.79 9.69
N GLN A 17 -3.37 15.51 10.62
CA GLN A 17 -3.13 14.58 11.72
C GLN A 17 -3.00 13.14 11.23
N ALA A 18 -3.92 12.70 10.38
CA ALA A 18 -3.93 11.37 9.81
C ALA A 18 -2.66 11.07 9.01
N ILE A 19 -2.14 12.04 8.24
CA ILE A 19 -0.86 11.91 7.51
C ILE A 19 0.31 11.75 8.48
N LYS A 20 0.33 12.46 9.62
CA LYS A 20 1.39 12.31 10.64
C LYS A 20 1.36 10.93 11.27
N ASP A 21 0.20 10.47 11.70
CA ASP A 21 0.04 9.15 12.33
C ASP A 21 0.39 8.03 11.35
N TYR A 22 -0.01 8.20 10.10
CA TYR A 22 0.33 7.27 9.03
C TYR A 22 1.83 7.22 8.71
N THR A 23 2.48 8.38 8.66
CA THR A 23 3.94 8.47 8.47
C THR A 23 4.68 7.75 9.61
N ARG A 24 4.23 7.95 10.85
CA ARG A 24 4.76 7.25 12.02
C ARG A 24 4.57 5.74 11.91
N LEU A 25 3.40 5.28 11.45
CA LEU A 25 3.12 3.87 11.25
C LEU A 25 4.06 3.24 10.21
N ILE A 26 4.31 3.89 9.07
CA ILE A 26 5.23 3.38 8.05
C ILE A 26 6.66 3.30 8.58
N GLN A 27 7.11 4.35 9.28
CA GLN A 27 8.48 4.45 9.78
C GLN A 27 8.76 3.44 10.90
N LEU A 28 7.85 3.31 11.86
CA LEU A 28 8.04 2.44 13.02
C LEU A 28 7.54 1.02 12.79
N GLY A 29 6.57 0.82 11.90
CA GLY A 29 5.90 -0.46 11.67
C GLY A 29 6.87 -1.59 11.31
N ARG A 30 7.95 -1.26 10.60
CA ARG A 30 9.04 -2.20 10.29
C ARG A 30 9.60 -2.89 11.54
N SER A 31 9.80 -2.16 12.64
CA SER A 31 10.34 -2.71 13.90
C SER A 31 9.34 -3.57 14.67
N PHE A 32 8.04 -3.41 14.39
CA PHE A 32 6.95 -4.12 15.06
C PHE A 32 6.30 -5.19 14.17
N SER A 33 6.92 -5.53 13.03
CA SER A 33 6.34 -6.46 12.03
C SER A 33 4.94 -6.05 11.53
N ILE A 34 4.67 -4.75 11.49
CA ILE A 34 3.45 -4.18 10.91
C ILE A 34 3.74 -3.78 9.47
N PHE A 35 3.03 -4.40 8.54
CA PHE A 35 3.17 -4.16 7.10
C PHE A 35 2.00 -3.35 6.58
N VAL A 36 2.30 -2.19 5.99
CA VAL A 36 1.29 -1.29 5.43
C VAL A 36 1.27 -1.45 3.91
N ILE A 37 0.10 -1.77 3.36
CA ILE A 37 -0.12 -1.85 1.91
C ILE A 37 -0.99 -0.66 1.49
N ILE A 38 -0.53 0.07 0.47
CA ILE A 38 -1.21 1.26 -0.06
C ILE A 38 -1.56 1.02 -1.51
N SER A 39 -2.81 1.29 -1.88
CA SER A 39 -3.28 1.29 -3.26
C SER A 39 -3.85 2.66 -3.61
N GLN A 40 -3.52 3.12 -4.83
CA GLN A 40 -4.02 4.36 -5.42
C GLN A 40 -3.99 4.26 -6.95
N GLN A 41 -4.95 4.87 -7.63
CA GLN A 41 -5.01 4.87 -9.10
C GLN A 41 -4.06 5.85 -9.77
N ASP A 42 -3.79 7.01 -9.14
CA ASP A 42 -2.86 8.00 -9.65
C ASP A 42 -1.86 8.38 -8.56
N ALA A 43 -0.58 8.29 -8.90
CA ALA A 43 0.51 8.71 -8.03
C ALA A 43 0.70 10.23 -8.18
N HIS A 44 -0.28 11.01 -7.74
CA HIS A 44 -0.13 12.46 -7.70
C HIS A 44 0.63 12.92 -6.44
N LYS A 45 1.53 13.90 -6.66
CA LYS A 45 2.65 14.38 -5.81
C LYS A 45 2.39 14.65 -4.32
N ALA A 46 1.16 14.69 -3.84
CA ALA A 46 0.85 15.29 -2.54
C ALA A 46 0.79 14.28 -1.36
N SER A 47 0.55 13.00 -1.60
CA SER A 47 0.09 12.10 -0.53
C SER A 47 1.18 11.36 0.25
N LEU A 48 2.39 11.20 -0.30
CA LEU A 48 3.42 10.32 0.29
C LEU A 48 4.74 11.03 0.67
N GLY A 49 4.76 12.37 0.64
CA GLY A 49 5.97 13.20 0.63
C GLY A 49 7.12 12.76 1.56
N LEU A 50 6.86 12.59 2.86
CA LEU A 50 7.90 12.26 3.86
C LEU A 50 8.06 10.75 4.12
N SER A 51 7.09 9.93 3.72
CA SER A 51 7.08 8.49 3.97
C SER A 51 7.60 7.67 2.79
N ARG A 52 7.78 8.28 1.61
CA ARG A 52 8.24 7.61 0.39
C ARG A 52 9.55 6.85 0.59
N ASP A 53 10.53 7.46 1.24
CA ASP A 53 11.85 6.83 1.45
C ASP A 53 11.75 5.68 2.49
N SER A 54 10.64 5.60 3.23
CA SER A 54 10.30 4.48 4.11
C SER A 54 9.42 3.41 3.45
N ILE A 55 9.10 3.55 2.16
CA ILE A 55 8.40 2.51 1.38
C ILE A 55 9.47 1.59 0.78
N GLY A 56 9.55 0.36 1.28
CA GLY A 56 10.55 -0.61 0.84
C GLY A 56 10.18 -1.33 -0.47
N THR A 57 8.95 -1.19 -0.95
CA THR A 57 8.48 -1.87 -2.17
C THR A 57 7.43 -1.03 -2.87
N VAL A 58 7.60 -0.84 -4.17
CA VAL A 58 6.67 -0.12 -5.05
C VAL A 58 6.24 -1.05 -6.17
N ILE A 59 4.94 -1.11 -6.43
CA ILE A 59 4.36 -1.84 -7.56
C ILE A 59 3.54 -0.85 -8.38
N ALA A 60 3.90 -0.67 -9.66
CA ALA A 60 3.23 0.23 -10.58
C ALA A 60 2.76 -0.56 -11.81
N LEU A 61 1.45 -0.59 -12.05
CA LEU A 61 0.83 -1.42 -13.09
C LEU A 61 0.11 -0.57 -14.14
N GLY A 62 -0.04 -1.13 -15.34
CA GLY A 62 -0.80 -0.53 -16.43
C GLY A 62 -0.11 0.69 -17.03
N LYS A 63 -0.92 1.69 -17.39
CA LYS A 63 -0.43 2.90 -18.03
C LYS A 63 0.10 3.89 -16.99
N LEU A 64 1.38 4.19 -17.08
CA LEU A 64 2.09 5.08 -16.16
C LEU A 64 2.31 6.45 -16.80
N SER A 65 2.01 7.51 -16.04
CA SER A 65 2.33 8.88 -16.46
C SER A 65 3.84 9.13 -16.37
N LYS A 66 4.35 10.14 -17.08
CA LYS A 66 5.76 10.55 -16.95
C LYS A 66 6.10 10.98 -15.52
N GLU A 67 5.15 11.62 -14.85
CA GLU A 67 5.30 12.09 -13.48
C GLU A 67 5.38 10.92 -12.50
N THR A 68 4.49 9.93 -12.64
CA THR A 68 4.49 8.70 -11.85
C THR A 68 5.82 7.95 -11.99
N VAL A 69 6.33 7.80 -13.22
CA VAL A 69 7.64 7.17 -13.45
C VAL A 69 8.76 7.99 -12.80
N SER A 70 8.79 9.31 -13.02
CA SER A 70 9.81 10.17 -12.40
C SER A 70 9.77 10.15 -10.87
N MET A 71 8.61 9.92 -10.28
CA MET A 71 8.42 9.93 -8.82
C MET A 71 8.78 8.59 -8.17
N LEU A 72 8.42 7.48 -8.81
CA LEU A 72 8.56 6.13 -8.27
C LEU A 72 9.85 5.42 -8.72
N PHE A 73 10.35 5.78 -9.90
CA PHE A 73 11.47 5.13 -10.59
C PHE A 73 12.49 6.17 -11.08
N SER A 74 12.83 7.15 -10.24
CA SER A 74 13.66 8.31 -10.61
C SER A 74 14.97 7.94 -11.33
N ASP A 75 15.64 6.89 -10.85
CA ASP A 75 17.00 6.52 -11.27
C ASP A 75 17.00 5.65 -12.54
N GLU A 76 15.85 5.08 -12.88
CA GLU A 76 15.65 4.08 -13.93
C GLU A 76 14.49 4.46 -14.86
N LYS A 77 14.10 5.75 -14.83
CA LYS A 77 12.92 6.31 -15.51
C LYS A 77 12.90 6.04 -17.02
N ASP A 78 14.08 5.96 -17.63
CA ASP A 78 14.26 5.78 -19.07
C ASP A 78 14.08 4.30 -19.48
N ASP A 79 14.21 3.37 -18.52
CA ASP A 79 14.04 1.92 -18.71
C ASP A 79 12.61 1.44 -18.40
N ILE A 80 11.75 2.32 -17.88
CA ILE A 80 10.36 2.01 -17.54
C ILE A 80 9.44 2.19 -18.76
N VAL A 81 8.88 1.07 -19.24
CA VAL A 81 7.80 1.08 -20.23
C VAL A 81 6.54 1.65 -19.60
N ARG A 82 6.01 2.72 -20.19
CA ARG A 82 4.85 3.47 -19.66
C ARG A 82 3.50 2.95 -20.10
N ASN A 83 3.43 2.19 -21.20
CA ASN A 83 2.16 1.77 -21.80
C ASN A 83 1.96 0.26 -21.63
N ASN A 84 1.88 -0.20 -20.38
CA ASN A 84 1.68 -1.62 -20.10
C ASN A 84 0.21 -2.00 -20.20
N PRO A 85 -0.11 -3.22 -20.66
CA PRO A 85 -1.46 -3.76 -20.57
C PRO A 85 -1.87 -3.97 -19.10
N ARG A 86 -3.17 -4.21 -18.88
CA ARG A 86 -3.70 -4.46 -17.53
C ARG A 86 -3.00 -5.66 -16.89
N GLY A 87 -2.62 -5.50 -15.62
CA GLY A 87 -1.91 -6.55 -14.86
C GLY A 87 -0.42 -6.65 -15.17
N VAL A 88 0.13 -5.80 -16.04
CA VAL A 88 1.56 -5.75 -16.35
C VAL A 88 2.15 -4.43 -15.86
N GLY A 89 3.39 -4.44 -15.39
CA GLY A 89 4.08 -3.23 -14.98
C GLY A 89 5.41 -3.50 -14.31
N TYR A 90 5.79 -2.69 -13.34
CA TYR A 90 7.10 -2.76 -12.69
C TYR A 90 6.99 -2.86 -11.18
N MET A 91 7.92 -3.60 -10.59
CA MET A 91 8.12 -3.72 -9.15
C MET A 91 9.53 -3.24 -8.82
N LYS A 92 9.62 -2.31 -7.87
CA LYS A 92 10.87 -1.87 -7.26
C LYS A 92 10.92 -2.34 -5.81
N ILE A 93 12.03 -2.94 -5.43
CA ILE A 93 12.34 -3.28 -4.02
C ILE A 93 13.56 -2.46 -3.65
N ASP A 94 13.54 -1.85 -2.46
CA ASP A 94 14.66 -1.06 -1.98
C ASP A 94 15.97 -1.86 -2.01
N GLY A 95 17.02 -1.27 -2.55
CA GLY A 95 18.31 -1.91 -2.79
C GLY A 95 18.37 -2.92 -3.95
N GLN A 96 17.34 -3.04 -4.79
CA GLN A 96 17.33 -3.90 -5.98
C GLN A 96 16.89 -3.15 -7.24
N ASP A 97 17.36 -3.61 -8.40
CA ASP A 97 16.89 -3.12 -9.70
C ASP A 97 15.40 -3.40 -9.89
N SER A 98 14.67 -2.49 -10.54
CA SER A 98 13.26 -2.73 -10.83
C SER A 98 13.08 -3.86 -11.81
N ARG A 99 12.01 -4.63 -11.59
CA ARG A 99 11.67 -5.79 -12.40
C ARG A 99 10.35 -5.57 -13.10
N HIS A 100 10.30 -5.93 -14.38
CA HIS A 100 9.05 -6.02 -15.10
C HIS A 100 8.26 -7.24 -14.61
N ILE A 101 7.01 -7.05 -14.24
CA ILE A 101 6.16 -8.07 -13.61
C ILE A 101 4.84 -8.25 -14.36
N LEU A 102 4.31 -9.46 -14.27
CA LEU A 102 2.96 -9.83 -14.69
C LEU A 102 2.20 -10.34 -13.46
N VAL A 103 1.11 -9.67 -13.12
CA VAL A 103 0.20 -10.08 -12.06
C VAL A 103 -0.62 -11.28 -12.55
N PRO A 104 -0.60 -12.41 -11.82
CA PRO A 104 -1.37 -13.57 -12.21
C PRO A 104 -2.88 -13.27 -12.19
N SER A 105 -3.54 -13.74 -13.25
CA SER A 105 -5.00 -13.84 -13.32
C SER A 105 -5.44 -15.00 -12.44
N HIS A 106 -6.34 -14.75 -11.49
CA HIS A 106 -6.91 -15.78 -10.64
C HIS A 106 -8.38 -16.01 -10.96
N ASN A 107 -8.82 -17.25 -10.83
CA ASN A 107 -10.23 -17.58 -10.83
C ASN A 107 -10.85 -17.07 -9.52
N ILE A 108 -11.65 -16.00 -9.63
CA ILE A 108 -12.21 -15.27 -8.49
C ILE A 108 -13.10 -16.14 -7.60
N PRO A 109 -14.07 -16.92 -8.10
CA PRO A 109 -14.95 -17.70 -7.22
C PRO A 109 -14.24 -18.69 -6.27
N PRO A 110 -13.25 -19.50 -6.73
CA PRO A 110 -12.44 -20.32 -5.83
C PRO A 110 -11.65 -19.51 -4.79
N LEU A 111 -11.09 -18.36 -5.20
CA LEU A 111 -10.34 -17.49 -4.30
C LEU A 111 -11.26 -16.87 -3.23
N GLU A 112 -12.45 -16.43 -3.61
CA GLU A 112 -13.44 -15.87 -2.68
C GLU A 112 -13.88 -16.90 -1.65
N LYS A 113 -14.11 -18.15 -2.06
CA LYS A 113 -14.40 -19.26 -1.14
C LYS A 113 -13.27 -19.44 -0.13
N LEU A 114 -12.02 -19.47 -0.60
CA LEU A 114 -10.85 -19.62 0.28
C LEU A 114 -10.71 -18.45 1.26
N LEU A 115 -10.91 -17.22 0.79
CA LEU A 115 -10.88 -16.02 1.65
C LEU A 115 -11.96 -16.08 2.72
N ARG A 116 -13.19 -16.45 2.36
CA ARG A 116 -14.30 -16.61 3.31
C ARG A 116 -14.00 -17.67 4.37
N GLU A 117 -13.48 -18.83 3.96
CA GLU A 117 -13.08 -19.91 4.88
C GLU A 117 -11.96 -19.47 5.82
N ALA A 118 -11.00 -18.67 5.33
CA ALA A 118 -9.93 -18.12 6.15
C ALA A 118 -10.47 -17.13 7.20
N VAL A 119 -11.35 -16.21 6.80
CA VAL A 119 -11.97 -15.24 7.71
C VAL A 119 -12.79 -15.94 8.80
N GLN A 120 -13.62 -16.92 8.42
CA GLN A 120 -14.43 -17.68 9.38
C GLN A 120 -13.58 -18.46 10.40
N ARG A 121 -12.41 -18.96 9.98
CA ARG A 121 -11.46 -19.58 10.92
C ARG A 121 -10.82 -18.57 11.87
N SER A 122 -10.70 -17.31 11.45
CA SER A 122 -10.10 -16.24 12.26
C SER A 122 -11.08 -15.53 13.19
N ASP A 123 -12.39 -15.77 13.06
CA ASP A 123 -13.41 -15.17 13.94
C ASP A 123 -13.15 -15.48 15.44
N CYS A 124 -12.44 -16.57 15.75
CA CYS A 124 -12.02 -16.88 17.11
C CYS A 124 -11.01 -15.89 17.72
N TYR A 125 -10.32 -15.08 16.92
CA TYR A 125 -9.35 -14.09 17.40
C TYR A 125 -9.98 -12.72 17.71
N PHE A 126 -11.26 -12.52 17.37
CA PHE A 126 -11.97 -11.25 17.54
C PHE A 126 -13.04 -11.30 18.64
N LEU A 127 -13.17 -12.44 19.34
CA LEU A 127 -14.19 -12.65 20.37
C LEU A 127 -13.68 -12.52 21.81
N ASP A 128 -12.38 -12.28 22.01
CA ASP A 128 -11.84 -11.97 23.33
C ASP A 128 -11.90 -10.45 23.59
N GLU A 129 -13.09 -9.96 23.94
CA GLU A 129 -13.26 -8.62 24.55
C GLU A 129 -12.80 -8.59 26.03
N GLU A 130 -12.30 -9.69 26.60
CA GLU A 130 -11.75 -9.77 27.95
C GLU A 130 -10.21 -9.79 27.95
N ALA A 131 -9.52 -8.67 27.68
CA ALA A 131 -8.13 -8.48 28.16
C ALA A 131 -7.56 -7.06 27.97
N VAL A 132 -8.25 -5.99 28.41
CA VAL A 132 -7.55 -4.83 28.99
C VAL A 132 -8.48 -4.19 30.02
N ASP A 133 -8.34 -4.57 31.28
CA ASP A 133 -8.86 -3.77 32.40
C ASP A 133 -8.01 -2.48 32.48
N PRO A 134 -8.59 -1.28 32.27
CA PRO A 134 -7.85 -0.02 32.36
C PRO A 134 -7.36 0.31 33.78
N ASP A 135 -7.86 -0.37 34.81
CA ASP A 135 -7.58 -0.07 36.23
C ASP A 135 -6.50 -0.96 36.86
N SER A 136 -5.75 -1.75 36.07
CA SER A 136 -4.67 -2.60 36.60
C SER A 136 -3.28 -1.95 36.64
N LEU A 137 -3.18 -0.63 36.90
CA LEU A 137 -1.94 0.08 37.24
C LEU A 137 -2.09 0.97 38.47
#